data_AF-A0A3M1UYI4-F1
#
_entry.id   AF-A0A3M1UYI4-F1
#
_cell.length_a   1.000
_cell.length_b   1.000
_cell.length_c   1.000
_cell.angle_alpha   90.00
_cell.angle_beta   90.00
_cell.angle_gamma   90.00
#
_symmetry.space_group_name_H-M   'P 1'
#
loop_
_entity.id
_entity.type
_entity.pdbx_description
1 polymer ?
#
loop_
_entity_poly.entity_id
_entity_poly.type
_entity_poly.pdbx_seq_one_letter_code
_entity_poly.pdbx_strand_id
1 'polypeptide(L)'
;MFQCVHAERVRPKWIDRSVRRWAVAVVAALLLGPGARPAPAVERIEPGYRTRRTVLHDVTVVVGPGKRFEHRSVMIERGTITAIGPVTDVPADARAVRGPKLWVYPGFVDAGYEALLSDVKVEPARGRPVSFGEYALAESRWDNRKGLTPEFTLEQVAALPEQKLEELRRAGFVAAHALPRGRIASGFSGLVSTRSLPLREAIVVERVFGVFELKAPGGGTYPQTLMGA
;
A
#
# COMPACT_ATOMS: atom_id res chain seq x y z
N MET A 1 88.64 19.90 33.29
CA MET A 1 88.81 18.45 33.53
C MET A 1 87.43 17.85 33.71
N PHE A 2 87.15 16.73 33.03
CA PHE A 2 85.93 15.92 32.99
C PHE A 2 84.78 16.36 32.06
N GLN A 3 84.81 15.75 30.86
CA GLN A 3 83.64 15.37 30.06
C GLN A 3 82.74 14.41 30.84
N CYS A 4 81.42 14.49 30.64
CA CYS A 4 80.57 13.30 30.67
C CYS A 4 79.33 13.52 29.79
N VAL A 5 79.16 12.61 28.84
CA VAL A 5 78.06 12.46 27.87
C VAL A 5 76.93 11.66 28.53
N HIS A 6 75.65 11.99 28.25
CA HIS A 6 74.42 11.14 28.23
C HIS A 6 73.20 12.11 28.13
N ALA A 7 72.06 11.87 27.47
CA ALA A 7 71.49 10.68 26.85
C ALA A 7 70.47 11.09 25.76
N GLU A 8 70.30 10.19 24.81
CA GLU A 8 69.55 10.27 23.56
C GLU A 8 68.03 10.12 23.79
N ARG A 9 67.22 11.09 23.34
CA ARG A 9 65.74 10.95 23.28
C ARG A 9 65.34 10.26 21.99
N VAL A 10 64.97 9.00 22.09
CA VAL A 10 64.28 8.25 21.03
C VAL A 10 62.87 8.85 20.85
N ARG A 11 62.59 9.45 19.68
CA ARG A 11 61.23 9.77 19.25
C ARG A 11 60.66 8.62 18.42
N PRO A 12 59.52 8.01 18.76
CA PRO A 12 58.90 7.03 17.90
C PRO A 12 58.30 7.70 16.65
N LYS A 13 58.58 7.04 15.53
CA LYS A 13 58.22 7.38 14.16
C LYS A 13 56.72 7.15 13.90
N TRP A 14 56.14 8.08 13.15
CA TRP A 14 55.16 7.83 12.09
C TRP A 14 53.84 7.12 12.45
N ILE A 15 52.82 7.90 12.82
CA ILE A 15 51.42 7.49 12.64
C ILE A 15 51.03 7.81 11.21
N ASP A 16 50.94 6.75 10.41
CA ASP A 16 50.61 6.78 8.99
C ASP A 16 49.19 7.35 8.77
N ARG A 17 49.10 8.36 7.89
CA ARG A 17 47.84 9.06 7.55
C ARG A 17 46.83 8.13 6.86
N SER A 18 47.28 6.97 6.39
CA SER A 18 46.45 5.92 5.79
C SER A 18 45.45 5.35 6.82
N VAL A 19 45.90 5.00 8.02
CA VAL A 19 45.08 4.35 9.06
C VAL A 19 43.93 5.23 9.54
N ARG A 20 44.15 6.56 9.57
CA ARG A 20 43.10 7.53 9.97
C ARG A 20 41.99 7.68 8.92
N ARG A 21 42.26 7.41 7.64
CA ARG A 21 41.26 7.45 6.56
C ARG A 21 40.36 6.21 6.56
N TRP A 22 40.92 5.04 6.87
CA TRP A 22 40.15 3.80 6.97
C TRP A 22 39.26 3.77 8.22
N ALA A 23 39.74 4.31 9.35
CA ALA A 23 38.93 4.39 10.58
C ALA A 23 37.67 5.28 10.42
N VAL A 24 37.76 6.38 9.67
CA VAL A 24 36.59 7.26 9.40
C VAL A 24 35.61 6.60 8.42
N ALA A 25 36.10 5.84 7.44
CA ALA A 25 35.25 5.12 6.48
C ALA A 25 34.44 3.99 7.15
N VAL A 26 35.02 3.29 8.14
CA VAL A 26 34.31 2.23 8.88
C VAL A 26 33.25 2.80 9.82
N VAL A 27 33.48 3.97 10.42
CA VAL A 27 32.48 4.64 11.28
C VAL A 27 31.36 5.29 10.47
N ALA A 28 31.63 5.82 9.27
CA ALA A 28 30.60 6.34 8.38
C ALA A 28 29.71 5.23 7.78
N ALA A 29 30.26 4.03 7.54
CA ALA A 29 29.50 2.87 7.08
C ALA A 29 28.59 2.27 8.18
N LEU A 30 28.86 2.54 9.46
CA LEU A 30 28.01 2.07 10.58
C LEU A 30 26.82 2.99 10.89
N LEU A 31 26.80 4.23 10.38
CA LEU A 31 25.72 5.20 10.63
C LEU A 31 24.66 5.26 9.51
N LEU A 32 24.88 4.58 8.38
CA LEU A 32 23.80 4.24 7.45
C LEU A 32 23.18 2.91 7.88
N GLY A 33 22.28 3.01 8.86
CA GLY A 33 21.47 1.89 9.30
C GLY A 33 20.76 1.20 8.12
N PRO A 34 20.46 -0.10 8.23
CA PRO A 34 19.77 -0.83 7.17
C PRO A 34 18.44 -0.16 6.89
N GLY A 35 18.35 0.56 5.77
CA GLY A 35 17.10 1.04 5.22
C GLY A 35 16.13 -0.13 5.17
N ALA A 36 14.94 0.06 5.73
CA ALA A 36 13.88 -0.94 5.78
C ALA A 36 13.72 -1.55 4.38
N ARG A 37 14.28 -2.75 4.19
CA ARG A 37 13.93 -3.57 3.04
C ARG A 37 12.45 -3.89 3.24
N PRO A 38 11.56 -3.61 2.28
CA PRO A 38 10.22 -4.16 2.34
C PRO A 38 10.40 -5.68 2.50
N ALA A 39 9.84 -6.23 3.58
CA ALA A 39 9.87 -7.66 3.80
C ALA A 39 9.30 -8.33 2.53
N PRO A 40 9.92 -9.41 2.02
CA PRO A 40 9.28 -10.18 0.97
C PRO A 40 7.90 -10.56 1.49
N ALA A 41 6.85 -10.22 0.73
CA ALA A 41 5.51 -10.66 1.05
C ALA A 41 5.58 -12.17 1.28
N VAL A 42 5.28 -12.62 2.51
CA VAL A 42 5.26 -14.03 2.85
C VAL A 42 4.05 -14.60 2.14
N GLU A 43 4.29 -15.08 0.92
CA GLU A 43 3.29 -15.79 0.12
C GLU A 43 2.91 -17.06 0.89
N ARG A 44 1.71 -17.08 1.47
CA ARG A 44 1.17 -18.32 2.03
C ARG A 44 1.03 -19.31 0.88
N ILE A 45 1.62 -20.48 1.08
CA ILE A 45 1.64 -21.56 0.10
C ILE A 45 0.23 -22.16 0.05
N GLU A 46 -0.57 -21.71 -0.91
CA GLU A 46 -1.81 -22.37 -1.31
C GLU A 46 -1.46 -23.73 -1.93
N PRO A 47 -2.09 -24.86 -1.50
CA PRO A 47 -1.80 -26.17 -2.05
C PRO A 47 -2.29 -26.28 -3.51
N GLY A 48 -1.35 -26.48 -4.45
CA GLY A 48 -1.64 -26.70 -5.87
C GLY A 48 -0.43 -26.52 -6.79
N TYR A 49 -0.50 -27.03 -8.02
CA TYR A 49 0.54 -26.86 -9.04
C TYR A 49 0.60 -25.39 -9.49
N ARG A 50 1.57 -24.64 -8.97
CA ARG A 50 1.89 -23.29 -9.47
C ARG A 50 3.15 -23.36 -10.32
N THR A 51 3.06 -22.90 -11.58
CA THR A 51 4.24 -22.68 -12.41
C THR A 51 5.06 -21.57 -11.77
N ARG A 52 6.18 -21.97 -11.15
CA ARG A 52 7.09 -21.09 -10.39
C ARG A 52 7.64 -19.97 -11.27
N ARG A 53 7.70 -20.23 -12.57
CA ARG A 53 8.18 -19.35 -13.63
C ARG A 53 7.16 -19.27 -14.76
N THR A 54 6.88 -18.06 -15.23
CA THR A 54 6.04 -17.76 -16.40
C THR A 54 6.79 -16.81 -17.31
N VAL A 55 6.75 -17.06 -18.62
CA VAL A 55 7.36 -16.21 -19.64
C VAL A 55 6.27 -15.72 -20.58
N LEU A 56 6.14 -14.40 -20.70
CA LEU A 56 5.42 -13.79 -21.81
C LEU A 56 6.43 -13.66 -22.95
N HIS A 57 6.22 -14.38 -24.05
CA HIS A 57 7.20 -14.52 -25.12
C HIS A 57 6.76 -13.78 -26.36
N ASP A 58 7.64 -12.91 -26.88
CA ASP A 58 7.42 -12.08 -28.06
C ASP A 58 6.14 -11.24 -27.93
N VAL A 59 6.15 -10.26 -27.03
CA VAL A 59 5.04 -9.36 -26.73
C VAL A 59 5.47 -7.90 -26.85
N THR A 60 4.49 -7.01 -27.01
CA THR A 60 4.70 -5.56 -26.91
C THR A 60 4.47 -5.12 -25.47
N VAL A 61 5.49 -4.59 -24.81
CA VAL A 61 5.44 -4.16 -23.41
C VAL A 61 5.39 -2.65 -23.33
N VAL A 62 4.40 -2.11 -22.62
CA VAL A 62 4.32 -0.68 -22.28
C VAL A 62 4.71 -0.54 -20.82
N VAL A 63 5.73 0.26 -20.52
CA VAL A 63 6.21 0.47 -19.14
C VAL A 63 5.67 1.77 -18.56
N GLY A 64 5.35 2.73 -19.42
CA GLY A 64 4.78 4.00 -19.02
C GLY A 64 4.47 4.89 -20.22
N PRO A 65 4.03 6.13 -19.98
CA PRO A 65 3.67 7.07 -21.03
C PRO A 65 4.82 7.26 -22.03
N GLY A 66 4.55 7.02 -23.31
CA GLY A 66 5.52 7.15 -24.39
C GLY A 66 6.67 6.13 -24.39
N LYS A 67 6.71 5.19 -23.43
CA LYS A 67 7.77 4.17 -23.31
C LYS A 67 7.22 2.78 -23.56
N ARG A 68 7.48 2.27 -24.76
CA ARG A 68 7.12 0.91 -25.17
C ARG A 68 8.31 0.16 -25.76
N PHE A 69 8.30 -1.16 -25.60
CA PHE A 69 9.26 -2.07 -26.20
C PHE A 69 8.51 -3.14 -26.99
N GLU A 70 8.82 -3.25 -28.27
CA GLU A 70 8.27 -4.26 -29.15
C GLU A 70 9.19 -5.49 -29.18
N HIS A 71 8.62 -6.66 -29.44
CA HIS A 71 9.35 -7.93 -29.52
C HIS A 71 10.25 -8.18 -28.30
N ARG A 72 9.60 -8.24 -27.13
CA ARG A 72 10.26 -8.53 -25.85
C ARG A 72 9.72 -9.79 -25.21
N SER A 73 10.54 -10.38 -24.36
CA SER A 73 10.11 -11.41 -23.42
C SER A 73 10.13 -10.87 -21.99
N VAL A 74 9.09 -11.21 -21.22
CA VAL A 74 8.95 -10.84 -19.81
C VAL A 74 9.01 -12.11 -18.96
N MET A 75 9.99 -12.18 -18.07
CA MET A 75 10.16 -13.27 -17.12
C MET A 75 9.50 -12.91 -15.80
N ILE A 76 8.60 -13.78 -15.34
CA ILE A 76 7.89 -13.66 -14.06
C ILE A 76 8.23 -14.88 -13.23
N GLU A 77 8.84 -14.68 -12.07
CA GLU A 77 9.17 -15.74 -11.12
C GLU A 77 8.51 -15.44 -9.77
N ARG A 78 7.74 -16.39 -9.23
CA ARG A 78 7.03 -16.25 -7.95
C ARG A 78 6.28 -14.90 -7.83
N GLY A 79 5.53 -14.56 -8.87
CA GLY A 79 4.75 -13.32 -8.93
C GLY A 79 5.55 -12.03 -9.09
N THR A 80 6.88 -12.09 -9.21
CA THR A 80 7.75 -10.91 -9.41
C THR A 80 8.30 -10.89 -10.83
N ILE A 81 8.34 -9.72 -11.46
CA ILE A 81 9.00 -9.54 -12.75
C ILE A 81 10.51 -9.53 -12.49
N THR A 82 11.24 -10.51 -13.04
CA THR A 82 12.69 -10.63 -12.83
C THR A 82 13.50 -10.06 -13.99
N ALA A 83 12.97 -10.12 -15.21
CA ALA A 83 13.64 -9.60 -16.39
C ALA A 83 12.64 -9.18 -17.48
N ILE A 84 13.00 -8.13 -18.21
CA ILE A 84 12.38 -7.73 -19.49
C ILE A 84 13.53 -7.56 -20.47
N GLY A 85 13.52 -8.32 -21.56
CA GLY A 85 14.64 -8.35 -22.50
C GLY A 85 14.24 -8.73 -23.91
N PRO A 86 15.21 -8.82 -24.84
CA PRO A 86 15.01 -9.38 -26.16
C PRO A 86 14.34 -10.76 -26.08
N VAL A 87 13.81 -11.23 -27.20
CA VAL A 87 13.26 -12.59 -27.28
C VAL A 87 14.38 -13.60 -27.00
N THR A 88 14.17 -14.46 -26.00
CA THR A 88 15.11 -15.50 -25.57
C THR A 88 14.42 -16.85 -25.51
N ASP A 89 15.20 -17.92 -25.55
CA ASP A 89 14.68 -19.27 -25.33
C ASP A 89 13.94 -19.36 -23.99
N VAL A 90 12.79 -20.03 -24.01
CA VAL A 90 11.96 -20.21 -22.83
C VAL A 90 12.53 -21.36 -22.00
N PRO A 91 12.81 -21.17 -20.70
CA PRO A 91 13.28 -22.25 -19.83
C PRO A 91 12.28 -23.41 -19.80
N ALA A 92 12.79 -24.64 -19.72
CA ALA A 92 11.95 -25.86 -19.76
C ALA A 92 10.96 -25.96 -18.59
N ASP A 93 11.24 -25.28 -17.47
CA ASP A 93 10.41 -25.22 -16.27
C ASP A 93 9.40 -24.05 -16.28
N ALA A 94 9.40 -23.23 -17.33
CA ALA A 94 8.56 -22.04 -17.43
C ALA A 94 7.27 -22.29 -18.22
N ARG A 95 6.17 -21.70 -17.75
CA ARG A 95 4.95 -21.60 -18.56
C ARG A 95 5.12 -20.50 -19.61
N ALA A 96 5.21 -20.90 -20.89
CA ALA A 96 5.28 -19.96 -22.00
C ALA A 96 3.88 -19.46 -22.40
N VAL A 97 3.72 -18.14 -22.57
CA VAL A 97 2.58 -17.52 -23.24
C VAL A 97 3.12 -16.75 -24.42
N ARG A 98 2.93 -17.28 -25.64
CA ARG A 98 3.40 -16.64 -26.88
C ARG A 98 2.35 -15.68 -27.40
N GLY A 99 2.74 -14.45 -27.70
CA GLY A 99 1.77 -13.41 -28.04
C GLY A 99 2.29 -12.24 -28.87
N PRO A 100 2.69 -12.45 -30.14
CA PRO A 100 3.22 -11.38 -31.01
C PRO A 100 2.25 -10.21 -31.23
N LYS A 101 0.95 -10.44 -31.02
CA LYS A 101 -0.11 -9.42 -31.12
C LYS A 101 -0.63 -8.96 -29.75
N LEU A 102 -0.05 -9.46 -28.66
CA LEU A 102 -0.46 -9.12 -27.31
C LEU A 102 0.28 -7.87 -26.83
N TRP A 103 -0.47 -7.01 -26.15
CA TRP A 103 0.03 -5.84 -25.47
C TRP A 103 0.01 -6.08 -23.98
N VAL A 104 1.15 -5.85 -23.33
CA VAL A 104 1.35 -6.01 -21.89
C VAL A 104 1.50 -4.63 -21.28
N TYR A 105 0.59 -4.32 -20.36
CA TYR A 105 0.60 -3.09 -19.57
C TYR A 105 0.85 -3.41 -18.10
N PRO A 106 1.39 -2.45 -17.32
CA PRO A 106 1.28 -2.53 -15.88
C PRO A 106 -0.20 -2.57 -15.49
N GLY A 107 -0.52 -3.36 -14.46
CA GLY A 107 -1.85 -3.34 -13.88
C GLY A 107 -2.17 -1.95 -13.34
N PHE A 108 -3.36 -1.45 -13.63
CA PHE A 108 -3.78 -0.14 -13.14
C PHE A 108 -4.20 -0.21 -11.67
N VAL A 109 -4.00 0.91 -10.97
CA VAL A 109 -4.43 1.09 -9.59
C VAL A 109 -5.46 2.20 -9.58
N ASP A 110 -6.67 1.89 -9.13
CA ASP A 110 -7.71 2.90 -8.92
C ASP A 110 -7.43 3.64 -7.61
N ALA A 111 -7.37 4.96 -7.66
CA ALA A 111 -7.08 5.82 -6.52
C ALA A 111 -8.30 6.08 -5.63
N GLY A 112 -9.51 5.73 -6.07
CA GLY A 112 -10.71 5.94 -5.28
C GLY A 112 -11.93 5.25 -5.87
N TYR A 113 -12.30 4.12 -5.27
CA TYR A 113 -13.41 3.29 -5.71
C TYR A 113 -14.34 2.96 -4.55
N GLU A 114 -15.61 3.30 -4.72
CA GLU A 114 -16.59 3.30 -3.62
C GLU A 114 -17.48 2.06 -3.66
N ALA A 115 -17.73 1.52 -4.86
CA ALA A 115 -18.66 0.42 -5.09
C ALA A 115 -18.13 -0.96 -4.63
N LEU A 116 -16.99 -1.00 -3.94
CA LEU A 116 -16.46 -2.22 -3.29
C LEU A 116 -16.97 -2.39 -1.86
N LEU A 117 -17.67 -1.38 -1.34
CA LEU A 117 -18.15 -1.34 0.02
C LEU A 117 -19.65 -1.63 0.05
N SER A 118 -20.07 -2.30 1.11
CA SER A 118 -21.49 -2.43 1.41
C SER A 118 -22.06 -1.12 1.93
N ASP A 119 -23.31 -0.85 1.57
CA ASP A 119 -24.15 0.21 2.16
C ASP A 119 -24.56 -0.16 3.60
N VAL A 120 -23.60 -0.53 4.46
CA VAL A 120 -23.89 -0.83 5.85
C VAL A 120 -24.32 0.47 6.51
N LYS A 121 -25.63 0.63 6.60
CA LYS A 121 -26.30 1.50 7.57
C LYS A 121 -25.93 0.97 8.94
N VAL A 122 -24.75 1.35 9.44
CA VAL A 122 -24.41 1.09 10.83
C VAL A 122 -25.35 1.95 11.65
N GLU A 123 -26.30 1.28 12.28
CA GLU A 123 -27.20 1.87 13.26
C GLU A 123 -26.32 2.50 14.34
N PRO A 124 -26.46 3.82 14.61
CA PRO A 124 -25.77 4.41 15.74
C PRO A 124 -26.18 3.66 17.00
N ALA A 125 -25.26 3.55 17.97
CA ALA A 125 -25.59 3.00 19.29
C ALA A 125 -26.90 3.65 19.79
N ARG A 126 -27.87 2.84 20.19
CA ARG A 126 -29.19 3.32 20.64
C ARG A 126 -28.97 4.37 21.73
N GLY A 127 -29.25 5.62 21.40
CA GLY A 127 -29.11 6.73 22.34
C GLY A 127 -30.03 6.53 23.54
N ARG A 128 -29.62 7.03 24.71
CA ARG A 128 -30.45 6.99 25.91
C ARG A 128 -31.78 7.74 25.68
N PRO A 129 -32.90 7.24 26.22
CA PRO A 129 -34.20 7.90 26.11
C PRO A 129 -34.15 9.30 26.75
N VAL A 130 -34.94 10.21 26.19
CA VAL A 130 -34.88 11.64 26.48
C VAL A 130 -36.08 12.07 27.29
N SER A 131 -35.84 12.79 28.38
CA SER A 131 -36.88 13.63 28.99
C SER A 131 -36.89 14.98 28.28
N PHE A 132 -37.99 15.31 27.60
CA PHE A 132 -38.21 16.60 26.95
C PHE A 132 -38.79 17.66 27.91
N GLY A 133 -38.91 17.33 29.21
CA GLY A 133 -39.65 18.14 30.17
C GLY A 133 -38.86 19.24 30.87
N GLU A 134 -37.53 19.22 30.85
CA GLU A 134 -36.74 20.17 31.64
C GLU A 134 -36.10 21.28 30.81
N TYR A 135 -35.18 21.03 29.87
CA TYR A 135 -34.61 22.09 29.03
C TYR A 135 -34.05 21.52 27.73
N ALA A 136 -34.18 22.25 26.61
CA ALA A 136 -33.46 21.94 25.38
C ALA A 136 -32.00 22.36 25.54
N LEU A 137 -31.13 21.44 25.96
CA LEU A 137 -29.68 21.68 25.99
C LEU A 137 -29.21 21.98 24.56
N ALA A 138 -28.56 23.13 24.37
CA ALA A 138 -27.90 23.51 23.12
C ALA A 138 -26.54 22.77 22.98
N GLU A 139 -26.56 21.45 23.17
CA GLU A 139 -25.40 20.58 23.10
C GLU A 139 -25.71 19.37 22.23
N SER A 140 -24.78 19.07 21.31
CA SER A 140 -24.76 17.79 20.63
C SER A 140 -24.45 16.70 21.65
N ARG A 141 -25.42 15.82 21.92
CA ARG A 141 -25.22 14.75 22.89
C ARG A 141 -24.00 13.91 22.55
N TRP A 142 -23.27 13.51 23.58
CA TRP A 142 -22.13 12.58 23.47
C TRP A 142 -22.48 11.25 22.77
N ASP A 143 -23.74 10.81 22.89
CA ASP A 143 -24.31 9.63 22.22
C ASP A 143 -24.75 9.89 20.77
N ASN A 144 -25.00 11.15 20.38
CA ASN A 144 -25.50 11.49 19.06
C ASN A 144 -24.36 11.63 18.05
N ARG A 145 -23.76 10.50 17.68
CA ARG A 145 -22.65 10.41 16.70
C ARG A 145 -23.15 10.27 15.26
N LYS A 146 -24.28 10.90 14.93
CA LYS A 146 -24.90 10.75 13.60
C LYS A 146 -23.95 11.28 12.52
N GLY A 147 -23.43 10.38 11.69
CA GLY A 147 -22.48 10.73 10.63
C GLY A 147 -21.02 10.87 11.07
N LEU A 148 -20.68 10.57 12.32
CA LEU A 148 -19.30 10.54 12.80
C LEU A 148 -18.92 9.13 13.24
N THR A 149 -18.16 8.42 12.41
CA THR A 149 -17.75 7.05 12.70
C THR A 149 -16.29 6.83 12.31
N PRO A 150 -15.34 7.53 12.97
CA PRO A 150 -13.91 7.37 12.72
C PRO A 150 -13.39 5.97 13.07
N GLU A 151 -14.10 5.20 13.89
CA GLU A 151 -13.73 3.85 14.32
C GLU A 151 -13.84 2.79 13.21
N PHE A 152 -14.56 3.06 12.12
CA PHE A 152 -14.74 2.04 11.09
C PHE A 152 -13.48 1.78 10.29
N THR A 153 -13.13 0.50 10.24
CA THR A 153 -12.08 -0.05 9.40
C THR A 153 -12.69 -0.71 8.18
N LEU A 154 -11.86 -0.85 7.13
CA LEU A 154 -12.28 -1.42 5.87
C LEU A 154 -12.82 -2.86 6.03
N GLU A 155 -12.25 -3.66 6.93
CA GLU A 155 -12.69 -5.05 7.18
C GLU A 155 -14.17 -5.16 7.58
N GLN A 156 -14.71 -4.13 8.22
CA GLN A 156 -16.10 -4.13 8.72
C GLN A 156 -17.12 -3.76 7.63
N VAL A 157 -16.69 -3.07 6.58
CA VAL A 157 -17.58 -2.50 5.55
C VAL A 157 -17.33 -3.06 4.14
N ALA A 158 -16.21 -3.74 3.92
CA ALA A 158 -15.85 -4.30 2.62
C ALA A 158 -16.71 -5.51 2.29
N ALA A 159 -17.48 -5.40 1.20
CA ALA A 159 -18.32 -6.48 0.67
C ALA A 159 -17.69 -7.18 -0.53
N LEU A 160 -16.83 -6.47 -1.28
CA LEU A 160 -16.09 -6.97 -2.44
C LEU A 160 -16.96 -7.81 -3.40
N PRO A 161 -18.04 -7.24 -3.97
CA PRO A 161 -18.90 -7.97 -4.88
C PRO A 161 -18.12 -8.41 -6.13
N GLU A 162 -18.15 -9.71 -6.44
CA GLU A 162 -17.37 -10.31 -7.53
C GLU A 162 -17.69 -9.66 -8.88
N GLN A 163 -18.92 -9.20 -9.09
CA GLN A 163 -19.31 -8.50 -10.33
C GLN A 163 -18.49 -7.22 -10.53
N LYS A 164 -18.27 -6.43 -9.46
CA LYS A 164 -17.48 -5.18 -9.53
C LYS A 164 -15.99 -5.46 -9.66
N LEU A 165 -15.49 -6.52 -8.99
CA LEU A 165 -14.11 -6.95 -9.16
C LEU A 165 -13.83 -7.41 -10.60
N GLU A 166 -14.76 -8.13 -11.23
CA GLU A 166 -14.67 -8.56 -12.62
C GLU A 166 -14.71 -7.35 -13.59
N GLU A 167 -15.59 -6.37 -13.36
CA GLU A 167 -15.60 -5.11 -14.11
C GLU A 167 -14.23 -4.40 -14.06
N LEU A 168 -13.64 -4.28 -12.87
CA LEU A 168 -12.31 -3.69 -12.67
C LEU A 168 -11.21 -4.50 -13.37
N ARG A 169 -11.24 -5.83 -13.26
CA ARG A 169 -10.25 -6.71 -13.91
C ARG A 169 -10.32 -6.62 -15.44
N ARG A 170 -11.52 -6.53 -16.01
CA ARG A 170 -11.70 -6.33 -17.47
C ARG A 170 -11.19 -4.99 -17.96
N ALA A 171 -11.31 -3.95 -17.12
CA ALA A 171 -10.73 -2.64 -17.40
C ALA A 171 -9.20 -2.58 -17.17
N GLY A 172 -8.59 -3.64 -16.64
CA GLY A 172 -7.14 -3.73 -16.40
C GLY A 172 -6.69 -3.25 -15.01
N PHE A 173 -7.62 -3.03 -14.08
CA PHE A 173 -7.30 -2.67 -12.70
C PHE A 173 -6.95 -3.91 -11.86
N VAL A 174 -5.79 -3.88 -11.21
CA VAL A 174 -5.28 -4.97 -10.35
C VAL A 174 -5.45 -4.67 -8.86
N ALA A 175 -5.58 -3.39 -8.53
CA ALA A 175 -5.86 -2.92 -7.18
C ALA A 175 -6.76 -1.69 -7.24
N ALA A 176 -7.55 -1.50 -6.19
CA ALA A 176 -8.43 -0.35 -6.04
C ALA A 176 -8.38 0.15 -4.61
N HIS A 177 -8.36 1.46 -4.46
CA HIS A 177 -8.48 2.12 -3.17
C HIS A 177 -9.94 2.15 -2.76
N ALA A 178 -10.32 1.33 -1.78
CA ALA A 178 -11.67 1.30 -1.28
C ALA A 178 -11.93 2.50 -0.36
N LEU A 179 -12.93 3.32 -0.71
CA LEU A 179 -13.27 4.56 -0.01
C LEU A 179 -14.63 4.47 0.71
N PRO A 180 -14.64 4.39 2.05
CA PRO A 180 -15.87 4.49 2.83
C PRO A 180 -16.59 5.80 2.58
N ARG A 181 -17.90 5.73 2.29
CA ARG A 181 -18.77 6.89 2.10
C ARG A 181 -20.04 6.76 2.93
N GLY A 182 -20.82 7.83 2.95
CA GLY A 182 -22.11 7.86 3.62
C GLY A 182 -22.14 8.72 4.87
N ARG A 183 -20.98 9.13 5.41
CA ARG A 183 -20.86 9.84 6.68
C ARG A 183 -19.81 10.96 6.62
N ILE A 184 -19.94 11.97 7.50
CA ILE A 184 -18.98 13.07 7.59
C ILE A 184 -17.60 12.56 7.96
N ALA A 185 -17.48 11.71 8.98
CA ALA A 185 -16.29 10.93 9.24
C ALA A 185 -16.62 9.47 8.93
N SER A 186 -16.21 8.99 7.76
CA SER A 186 -16.59 7.66 7.24
C SER A 186 -15.66 6.52 7.69
N GLY A 187 -14.59 6.84 8.44
CA GLY A 187 -13.62 5.87 8.93
C GLY A 187 -12.33 5.90 8.13
N PHE A 188 -11.68 4.75 7.97
CA PHE A 188 -10.42 4.62 7.24
C PHE A 188 -10.60 3.93 5.90
N SER A 189 -9.95 4.48 4.87
CA SER A 189 -9.80 3.83 3.58
C SER A 189 -8.72 2.76 3.60
N GLY A 190 -8.78 1.84 2.65
CA GLY A 190 -7.76 0.81 2.48
C GLY A 190 -7.55 0.41 1.03
N LEU A 191 -6.43 -0.27 0.77
CA LEU A 191 -6.06 -0.76 -0.55
C LEU A 191 -6.49 -2.22 -0.69
N VAL A 192 -7.26 -2.51 -1.74
CA VAL A 192 -7.79 -3.84 -2.03
C VAL A 192 -7.25 -4.35 -3.36
N SER A 193 -6.85 -5.62 -3.41
CA SER A 193 -6.51 -6.33 -4.64
C SER A 193 -7.78 -6.84 -5.33
N THR A 194 -7.84 -6.74 -6.66
CA THR A 194 -8.99 -7.23 -7.44
C THR A 194 -8.98 -8.74 -7.68
N ARG A 195 -8.01 -9.44 -7.07
CA ARG A 195 -7.87 -10.90 -7.18
C ARG A 195 -9.02 -11.58 -6.42
N SER A 196 -9.45 -12.73 -6.93
CA SER A 196 -10.47 -13.58 -6.29
C SER A 196 -9.89 -14.31 -5.06
N LEU A 197 -9.59 -13.54 -4.01
CA LEU A 197 -9.06 -14.02 -2.73
C LEU A 197 -10.08 -13.76 -1.62
N PRO A 198 -10.04 -14.51 -0.51
CA PRO A 198 -10.85 -14.19 0.66
C PRO A 198 -10.53 -12.78 1.15
N LEU A 199 -11.51 -12.12 1.80
CA LEU A 199 -11.45 -10.72 2.20
C LEU A 199 -10.14 -10.32 2.91
N ARG A 200 -9.68 -11.17 3.85
CA ARG A 200 -8.45 -10.96 4.62
C ARG A 200 -7.19 -10.87 3.75
N GLU A 201 -7.17 -11.52 2.60
CA GLU A 201 -6.03 -11.54 1.68
C GLU A 201 -6.20 -10.56 0.52
N ALA A 202 -7.46 -10.23 0.17
CA ALA A 202 -7.76 -9.19 -0.79
C ALA A 202 -7.35 -7.81 -0.25
N ILE A 203 -7.47 -7.57 1.06
CA ILE A 203 -7.00 -6.32 1.68
C ILE A 203 -5.47 -6.33 1.78
N VAL A 204 -4.82 -5.45 1.02
CA VAL A 204 -3.36 -5.30 1.01
C VAL A 204 -2.91 -4.35 2.12
N VAL A 205 -3.65 -3.26 2.31
CA VAL A 205 -3.41 -2.26 3.36
C VAL A 205 -4.74 -1.89 3.98
N GLU A 206 -4.91 -2.15 5.27
CA GLU A 206 -6.18 -1.95 5.97
C GLU A 206 -6.51 -0.47 6.20
N ARG A 207 -5.49 0.34 6.54
CA ARG A 207 -5.65 1.75 6.92
C ARG A 207 -4.64 2.62 6.18
N VAL A 208 -5.12 3.38 5.20
CA VAL A 208 -4.28 4.31 4.43
C VAL A 208 -4.53 5.75 4.87
N PHE A 209 -5.78 6.24 4.81
CA PHE A 209 -6.15 7.57 5.29
C PHE A 209 -7.55 7.60 5.91
N GLY A 210 -7.78 8.58 6.78
CA GLY A 210 -9.12 8.89 7.27
C GLY A 210 -9.95 9.55 6.16
N VAL A 211 -11.17 9.08 5.94
CA VAL A 211 -12.07 9.60 4.90
C VAL A 211 -13.11 10.49 5.54
N PHE A 212 -13.19 11.73 5.04
CA PHE A 212 -14.21 12.68 5.41
C PHE A 212 -15.04 13.07 4.19
N GLU A 213 -16.37 13.03 4.31
CA GLU A 213 -17.30 13.45 3.28
C GLU A 213 -18.07 14.68 3.75
N LEU A 214 -17.71 15.84 3.20
CA LEU A 214 -18.39 17.09 3.54
C LEU A 214 -19.72 17.15 2.79
N LYS A 215 -20.80 16.81 3.49
CA LYS A 215 -22.17 16.97 3.01
C LYS A 215 -23.07 17.43 4.15
N ALA A 216 -24.07 18.24 3.80
CA ALA A 216 -25.10 18.60 4.76
C ALA A 216 -25.78 17.32 5.29
N PRO A 217 -25.83 17.10 6.62
CA PRO A 217 -26.53 15.96 7.18
C PRO A 217 -28.01 16.01 6.75
N GLY A 218 -28.44 14.99 6.00
CA GLY A 218 -29.85 14.86 5.63
C GLY A 218 -30.74 14.48 6.83
N GLY A 219 -31.97 15.01 6.83
CA GLY A 219 -33.05 14.65 7.76
C GLY A 219 -33.29 15.68 8.86
N GLY A 220 -34.53 15.78 9.34
CA GLY A 220 -35.05 16.77 10.29
C GLY A 220 -34.52 16.70 11.72
N THR A 221 -33.25 16.38 11.92
CA THR A 221 -32.63 16.23 13.25
C THR A 221 -31.49 17.21 13.40
N TYR A 222 -31.33 17.73 14.62
CA TYR A 222 -30.39 18.80 14.96
C TYR A 222 -28.97 18.59 14.39
N PRO A 223 -28.31 19.65 13.88
CA PRO A 223 -28.83 21.01 13.68
C PRO A 223 -29.62 21.16 12.37
N GLN A 224 -30.72 21.94 12.38
CA GLN A 224 -31.61 22.18 11.22
C GLN A 224 -31.85 23.68 10.95
N THR A 225 -31.04 24.57 11.51
CA THR A 225 -31.25 26.02 11.34
C THR A 225 -30.65 26.52 10.03
N LEU A 226 -31.26 27.53 9.43
CA LEU A 226 -30.77 28.23 8.22
C LEU A 226 -29.33 28.77 8.38
N MET A 227 -28.89 29.06 9.61
CA MET A 227 -27.52 29.50 9.93
C MET A 227 -26.52 28.34 10.15
N GLY A 228 -26.95 27.08 10.00
CA GLY A 228 -26.15 25.89 10.23
C GLY A 228 -26.37 24.78 9.20
N ALA A 229 -26.91 25.13 8.04
CA ALA A 229 -27.03 24.28 6.85
C ALA A 229 -25.94 24.64 5.83
#